data_AF-A0A960LXE4-F1
#
_entry.id   AF-A0A960LXE4-F1
#
_cell.length_a   1.000
_cell.length_b   1.000
_cell.length_c   1.000
_cell.angle_alpha   90.00
_cell.angle_beta   90.00
_cell.angle_gamma   90.00
#
_symmetry.space_group_name_H-M   'P 1'
#
loop_
_entity.id
_entity.type
_entity.pdbx_description
1 polymer ?
#
loop_
_entity_poly.entity_id
_entity_poly.type
_entity_poly.pdbx_seq_one_letter_code
_entity_poly.pdbx_strand_id
1 'polypeptide(L)' 'MVHPEVLKAGGVDPEVYSGYAWGGGIERLLQLRSTINDIRLFTENDIRFLEQFEG' A
#
# COMPACT_ATOMS: atom_id res chain seq x y z
N MET A 1 0.84 16.32 0.98
CA MET A 1 -0.46 16.98 0.71
C MET A 1 -0.87 16.68 -0.71
N VAL A 2 -2.16 16.50 -0.95
CA VAL A 2 -2.72 16.33 -2.30
C VAL A 2 -2.45 17.60 -3.10
N HIS A 3 -2.04 17.45 -4.36
CA HIS A 3 -1.69 18.56 -5.23
C HIS A 3 -2.94 19.36 -5.65
N PRO A 4 -2.93 20.71 -5.68
CA PRO A 4 -4.07 21.53 -6.07
C PRO A 4 -4.72 21.16 -7.41
N GLU A 5 -3.91 20.82 -8.41
CA GLU A 5 -4.44 20.40 -9.73
C GLU A 5 -5.25 19.09 -9.67
N VAL A 6 -4.96 18.20 -8.70
CA VAL A 6 -5.76 16.99 -8.48
C VAL A 6 -7.11 17.35 -7.85
N LEU A 7 -7.12 18.30 -6.91
CA LEU A 7 -8.37 18.82 -6.33
C LEU A 7 -9.23 19.50 -7.41
N LYS A 8 -8.63 20.36 -8.25
CA LYS A 8 -9.31 21.00 -9.38
C LYS A 8 -9.88 19.98 -10.36
N ALA A 9 -9.10 18.95 -10.72
CA ALA A 9 -9.56 17.86 -11.59
C ALA A 9 -10.75 17.09 -10.99
N GLY A 10 -10.83 17.01 -9.66
CA GLY A 10 -11.96 16.44 -8.92
C GLY A 10 -13.12 17.41 -8.65
N GLY A 11 -13.06 18.66 -9.16
CA GLY A 11 -14.09 19.67 -8.94
C GLY A 11 -14.07 20.35 -7.57
N VAL A 12 -12.94 20.27 -6.84
CA VAL A 12 -12.75 20.86 -5.52
C VAL A 12 -11.84 22.09 -5.62
N ASP A 13 -12.26 23.22 -5.03
CA ASP A 13 -11.45 24.44 -4.96
C ASP A 13 -10.29 24.30 -3.95
N PRO A 14 -9.02 24.33 -4.40
CA PRO A 14 -7.86 24.16 -3.52
C PRO A 14 -7.56 25.35 -2.61
N GLU A 15 -8.18 26.52 -2.82
CA GLU A 15 -8.03 27.67 -1.90
C GLU A 15 -8.92 27.54 -0.65
N VAL A 16 -10.01 26.77 -0.77
CA VAL A 16 -10.94 26.50 0.35
C VAL A 16 -10.60 25.19 1.04
N TYR A 17 -10.18 24.18 0.28
CA TYR A 17 -9.95 22.82 0.78
C TYR A 17 -8.54 22.33 0.49
N SER A 18 -7.95 21.65 1.46
CA SER A 18 -6.70 20.90 1.30
C SER A 18 -6.94 19.41 1.56
N GLY A 19 -6.06 18.56 1.04
CA GLY A 19 -6.17 17.11 1.18
C GLY A 19 -4.87 16.45 1.60
N TYR A 20 -4.98 15.30 2.25
CA TYR A 20 -3.88 14.39 2.50
C TYR A 20 -4.16 13.03 1.85
N ALA A 21 -3.14 12.42 1.27
CA ALA A 21 -3.21 11.09 0.70
C ALA A 21 -1.93 10.33 1.04
N TRP A 22 -2.08 9.02 1.22
CA TRP A 22 -1.01 8.07 1.53
C TRP A 22 -1.28 6.78 0.75
N GLY A 23 -0.22 6.02 0.51
CA GLY A 23 -0.32 4.66 -0.03
C GLY A 23 0.82 3.80 0.52
N GLY A 24 0.51 2.56 0.84
CA GLY A 24 1.48 1.57 1.27
C GLY A 24 1.24 0.25 0.54
N GLY A 25 2.29 -0.31 -0.06
CA GLY A 25 2.22 -1.65 -0.67
C GLY A 25 2.17 -2.71 0.42
N ILE A 26 1.14 -3.56 0.41
CA ILE A 26 0.88 -4.56 1.44
C ILE A 26 2.05 -5.54 1.54
N GLU A 27 2.57 -6.00 0.41
CA GLU A 27 3.69 -6.93 0.30
C GLU A 27 4.97 -6.34 0.89
N ARG A 28 5.21 -5.03 0.72
CA ARG A 28 6.38 -4.36 1.27
C ARG A 28 6.29 -4.21 2.78
N LEU A 29 5.10 -3.86 3.29
CA LEU A 29 4.84 -3.77 4.72
C LEU A 29 5.00 -5.14 5.40
N LEU A 30 4.51 -6.22 4.77
CA LEU A 30 4.67 -7.58 5.27
C LEU A 30 6.12 -8.06 5.23
N GLN A 31 6.88 -7.79 4.15
CA GLN A 31 8.31 -8.11 4.10
C GLN A 31 9.10 -7.47 5.24
N LEU A 32 8.79 -6.20 5.57
CA LEU A 32 9.44 -5.50 6.67
C LEU A 32 9.01 -6.04 8.05
N ARG A 33 7.71 -6.36 8.22
CA ARG A 33 7.18 -6.86 9.50
C ARG A 33 7.66 -8.29 9.80
N SER A 34 7.64 -9.17 8.80
CA SER A 34 7.84 -10.61 8.95
C SER A 34 9.19 -11.09 8.42
N THR A 35 10.10 -10.17 8.05
CA THR A 35 11.44 -10.48 7.52
C THR A 35 11.41 -11.46 6.34
N ILE A 36 10.40 -11.32 5.48
CA ILE A 36 10.29 -12.10 4.25
C ILE A 36 11.27 -11.48 3.25
N ASN A 37 12.25 -12.27 2.80
CA ASN A 37 13.35 -11.78 1.96
C ASN A 37 13.07 -11.83 0.45
N ASP A 38 12.00 -12.50 0.05
CA ASP A 38 11.65 -12.71 -1.35
C ASP A 38 10.17 -12.42 -1.61
N ILE A 39 9.89 -11.44 -2.46
CA ILE A 39 8.52 -11.01 -2.81
C ILE A 39 7.75 -12.05 -3.62
N ARG A 40 8.44 -12.98 -4.30
CA ARG A 40 7.79 -14.01 -5.14
C ARG A 40 7.00 -15.01 -4.31
N LEU A 41 7.39 -15.19 -3.05
CA LEU A 41 6.70 -16.10 -2.13
C LEU A 41 5.21 -15.75 -1.96
N PHE A 42 4.81 -14.49 -2.17
CA PHE A 42 3.40 -14.07 -2.11
C PHE A 42 2.55 -14.55 -3.30
N THR A 43 3.14 -14.90 -4.44
CA THR A 43 2.40 -15.25 -5.66
C THR A 43 2.63 -16.69 -6.14
N GLU A 44 3.63 -17.39 -5.60
CA GLU A 44 3.94 -18.79 -5.93
C GLU A 44 2.94 -19.79 -5.34
N ASN A 45 2.16 -19.40 -4.33
CA ASN A 45 1.17 -20.26 -3.64
C ASN A 45 1.77 -21.55 -3.06
N ASP A 46 3.01 -21.49 -2.58
CA ASP A 46 3.66 -22.62 -1.91
C ASP A 46 3.03 -22.89 -0.54
N ILE A 47 2.50 -24.10 -0.34
CA ILE A 47 1.85 -24.51 0.92
C ILE A 47 2.78 -24.31 2.11
N ARG A 48 4.09 -24.56 1.96
CA ARG A 48 5.09 -24.42 3.04
C ARG A 48 5.25 -22.97 3.50
N PHE A 49 4.99 -22.01 2.62
CA PHE A 49 4.98 -20.59 2.96
C PHE A 49 3.67 -20.22 3.65
N LEU A 50 2.54 -20.71 3.14
CA LEU A 50 1.20 -20.42 3.69
C LEU A 50 1.04 -20.94 5.13
N GLU A 51 1.56 -22.14 5.42
CA GLU A 51 1.53 -22.77 6.76
C GLU A 51 2.21 -21.91 7.85
N GLN A 52 3.10 -20.98 7.48
CA GLN A 52 3.79 -20.10 8.46
C GLN A 52 2.87 -19.04 9.06
N PHE A 53 1.69 -18.82 8.48
CA PHE A 53 0.76 -17.75 8.86
C PHE A 53 -0.62 -18.28 9.29
N GLU A 54 -0.74 -19.60 9.51
CA GLU A 54 -1.94 -20.20 10.09
C GLU A 54 -2.14 -19.72 11.54
N GLY A 55 -3.38 -19.41 11.89
CA GLY A 55 -3.80 -18.97 13.22
C GLY A 55 -4.53 -20.05 14.00
#